data_AF-F4MZP9-F1
#
_entry.id   AF-F4MZP9-F1
#
_cell.length_a   1.000
_cell.length_b   1.000
_cell.length_c   1.000
_cell.angle_alpha   90.00
_cell.angle_beta   90.00
_cell.angle_gamma   90.00
#
_symmetry.space_group_name_H-M   'P 1'
#
loop_
_entity.id
_entity.type
_entity.pdbx_description
1 polymer ?
#
loop_
_entity_poly.entity_id
_entity_poly.type
_entity_poly.pdbx_seq_one_letter_code
_entity_poly.pdbx_strand_id
1 'polypeptide(L)'
;MIGDPSFKASERKLNTEDTVNEWVEKIRRQVSPFLDFDCGENSAIAANNYDWFGGMNVLTFLRDIGKHFSVNQMINKEAVKQRLNRDDSGISFTEFSYNLLQAYDFACLNKAHGVALQIGGSDQWGNITSGIDLTRRLHQQQVYGLTVPLITKADGTKFGKTEGGAVWLDPKKTSPYKFYQFWINTADADVYRFLKFFTFMSLEEINALEEEDKNSGKAPRAQYVLAENVTGMVHGEEGLAAAKRITASLFSGDLNDMTEADFAQLAQDGMPTIELTRDADLQQALVNAELVPSRGQARTMISSNAVAINGEKQSDPEYAFTDADRLFGRYTLLRRGKKHYCLISWL
;
A
#
# COMPACT_ATOMS: atom_id res chain seq x y z
N MET A 1 -4.93 -13.01 16.03
CA MET A 1 -4.70 -14.40 16.49
C MET A 1 -5.54 -15.45 15.77
N ILE A 2 -6.74 -15.14 15.25
CA ILE A 2 -7.64 -16.13 14.63
C ILE A 2 -7.57 -16.11 13.10
N GLY A 3 -7.79 -14.95 12.50
CA GLY A 3 -7.76 -14.74 11.05
C GLY A 3 -9.15 -14.71 10.42
N ASP A 4 -9.43 -13.67 9.64
CA ASP A 4 -10.70 -13.52 8.92
C ASP A 4 -10.71 -14.37 7.64
N PRO A 5 -11.65 -15.33 7.49
CA PRO A 5 -11.79 -16.15 6.29
C PRO A 5 -12.58 -15.47 5.16
N SER A 6 -13.18 -14.30 5.39
CA SER A 6 -14.12 -13.66 4.45
C SER A 6 -13.49 -13.48 3.07
N PHE A 7 -14.10 -14.14 2.07
CA PHE A 7 -13.66 -14.14 0.67
C PHE A 7 -12.20 -14.58 0.46
N LYS A 8 -11.66 -15.41 1.35
CA LYS A 8 -10.33 -16.05 1.20
C LYS A 8 -10.49 -17.48 0.69
N ALA A 9 -9.60 -17.85 -0.23
CA ALA A 9 -9.62 -19.17 -0.86
C ALA A 9 -8.88 -20.24 -0.03
N SER A 10 -7.93 -19.84 0.81
CA SER A 10 -7.09 -20.74 1.62
C SER A 10 -7.05 -20.30 3.08
N GLU A 11 -6.79 -21.26 3.95
CA GLU A 11 -6.60 -21.04 5.37
C GLU A 11 -5.35 -20.20 5.65
N ARG A 12 -5.45 -19.29 6.61
CA ARG A 12 -4.34 -18.45 7.04
C ARG A 12 -3.46 -19.22 8.03
N LYS A 13 -2.15 -19.03 7.93
CA LYS A 13 -1.23 -19.47 8.98
C LYS A 13 -1.45 -18.65 10.24
N LEU A 14 -1.48 -19.32 11.39
CA LEU A 14 -1.53 -18.67 12.69
C LEU A 14 -0.18 -18.02 12.99
N ASN A 15 -0.21 -16.77 13.44
CA ASN A 15 0.98 -16.03 13.88
C ASN A 15 1.11 -16.12 15.40
N THR A 16 2.33 -16.02 15.91
CA THR A 16 2.58 -16.00 17.35
C THR A 16 2.04 -14.74 18.00
N GLU A 17 1.77 -14.80 19.30
CA GLU A 17 1.30 -13.64 20.08
C GLU A 17 2.29 -12.47 19.99
N ASP A 18 3.59 -12.74 20.16
CA ASP A 18 4.65 -11.72 20.01
C ASP A 18 4.58 -11.01 18.66
N THR A 19 4.40 -11.78 17.58
CA THR A 19 4.28 -11.23 16.22
C THR A 19 3.04 -10.34 16.10
N VAL A 20 1.90 -10.79 16.64
CA VAL A 20 0.64 -10.03 16.61
C VAL A 20 0.78 -8.73 17.40
N ASN A 21 1.38 -8.78 18.59
CA ASN A 21 1.58 -7.60 19.44
C ASN A 21 2.49 -6.57 18.76
N GLU A 22 3.58 -7.01 18.12
CA GLU A 22 4.44 -6.13 17.33
C GLU A 22 3.67 -5.46 16.17
N TRP A 23 2.83 -6.22 15.47
CA TRP A 23 2.04 -5.69 14.36
C TRP A 23 0.93 -4.74 14.81
N VAL A 24 0.31 -4.99 15.97
CA VAL A 24 -0.69 -4.09 16.56
C VAL A 24 -0.09 -2.71 16.78
N GLU A 25 1.10 -2.62 17.38
CA GLU A 25 1.78 -1.34 17.61
C GLU A 25 2.15 -0.64 16.29
N LYS A 26 2.65 -1.39 15.30
CA LYS A 26 2.99 -0.85 13.97
C LYS A 26 1.76 -0.31 13.25
N ILE A 27 0.66 -1.06 13.21
CA ILE A 27 -0.58 -0.66 12.56
C ILE A 27 -1.20 0.53 13.30
N ARG A 28 -1.19 0.53 14.64
CA ARG A 28 -1.70 1.67 15.43
C ARG A 28 -0.97 2.96 15.05
N ARG A 29 0.37 2.94 15.03
CA ARG A 29 1.19 4.09 14.61
C ARG A 29 0.93 4.54 13.17
N GLN A 30 0.56 3.62 12.27
CA GLN A 30 0.22 3.96 10.89
C GLN A 30 -1.19 4.53 10.76
N VAL A 31 -2.17 4.06 11.54
CA VAL A 31 -3.56 4.53 11.47
C VAL A 31 -3.75 5.85 12.22
N SER A 32 -3.02 6.06 13.33
CA SER A 32 -3.19 7.22 14.18
C SER A 32 -3.08 8.58 13.46
N PRO A 33 -2.13 8.81 12.53
CA PRO A 33 -2.04 10.08 11.82
C PRO A 33 -3.26 10.46 10.96
N PHE A 34 -4.14 9.50 10.62
CA PHE A 34 -5.35 9.77 9.83
C PHE A 34 -6.55 10.23 10.68
N LEU A 35 -6.41 10.23 12.00
CA LEU A 35 -7.48 10.60 12.94
C LEU A 35 -6.95 11.60 13.96
N ASP A 36 -7.81 12.51 14.40
CA ASP A 36 -7.46 13.46 15.45
C ASP A 36 -7.78 12.87 16.83
N PHE A 37 -6.76 12.72 17.68
CA PHE A 37 -6.88 12.19 19.04
C PHE A 37 -7.02 13.28 20.11
N ASP A 38 -6.99 14.56 19.73
CA ASP A 38 -7.04 15.70 20.65
C ASP A 38 -7.90 16.85 20.09
N CYS A 39 -9.14 16.53 19.71
CA CYS A 39 -10.12 17.50 19.18
C CYS A 39 -11.35 17.70 20.08
N GLY A 40 -11.31 17.22 21.32
CA GLY A 40 -12.39 17.34 22.30
C GLY A 40 -13.33 16.14 22.31
N GLU A 41 -14.65 16.36 22.27
CA GLU A 41 -15.66 15.30 22.48
C GLU A 41 -15.63 14.18 21.43
N ASN A 42 -15.18 14.47 20.20
CA ASN A 42 -15.07 13.51 19.11
C ASN A 42 -13.63 13.03 18.85
N SER A 43 -12.75 13.15 19.84
CA SER A 43 -11.38 12.63 19.78
C SER A 43 -11.38 11.13 19.51
N ALA A 44 -10.48 10.69 18.63
CA ALA A 44 -10.37 9.31 18.23
C ALA A 44 -9.95 8.41 19.41
N ILE A 45 -10.44 7.16 19.41
CA ILE A 45 -10.12 6.15 20.41
C ILE A 45 -9.52 4.94 19.70
N ALA A 46 -8.30 4.56 20.09
CA ALA A 46 -7.68 3.32 19.64
C ALA A 46 -8.07 2.19 20.61
N ALA A 47 -8.94 1.28 20.16
CA ALA A 47 -9.37 0.12 20.95
C ALA A 47 -8.64 -1.17 20.49
N ASN A 48 -8.43 -2.11 21.43
CA ASN A 48 -7.87 -3.43 21.15
C ASN A 48 -8.81 -4.51 21.68
N ASN A 49 -9.32 -5.38 20.79
CA ASN A 49 -10.26 -6.43 21.20
C ASN A 49 -9.63 -7.53 22.08
N TYR A 50 -8.29 -7.55 22.19
CA TYR A 50 -7.61 -8.35 23.20
C TYR A 50 -8.06 -7.98 24.62
N ASP A 51 -8.47 -6.73 24.86
CA ASP A 51 -8.85 -6.24 26.20
C ASP A 51 -10.04 -7.02 26.78
N TRP A 52 -10.98 -7.48 25.95
CA TRP A 52 -12.09 -8.33 26.39
C TRP A 52 -11.90 -9.80 26.09
N PHE A 53 -11.20 -10.18 25.02
CA PHE A 53 -11.01 -11.60 24.70
C PHE A 53 -9.87 -12.28 25.47
N GLY A 54 -8.80 -11.56 25.81
CA GLY A 54 -7.63 -12.13 26.49
C GLY A 54 -7.96 -12.74 27.86
N GLY A 55 -8.94 -12.17 28.56
CA GLY A 55 -9.44 -12.69 29.84
C GLY A 55 -10.71 -13.55 29.74
N MET A 56 -11.27 -13.74 28.54
CA MET A 56 -12.56 -14.42 28.39
C MET A 56 -12.39 -15.95 28.44
N ASN A 57 -13.14 -16.59 29.35
CA ASN A 57 -13.20 -18.04 29.39
C ASN A 57 -13.95 -18.62 28.17
N VAL A 58 -13.48 -19.75 27.65
CA VAL A 58 -14.11 -20.43 26.50
C VAL A 58 -15.58 -20.80 26.74
N LEU A 59 -15.95 -21.20 27.96
CA LEU A 59 -17.34 -21.52 28.30
C LEU A 59 -18.21 -20.26 28.28
N THR A 60 -17.68 -19.13 28.77
CA THR A 60 -18.34 -17.82 28.65
C THR A 60 -18.53 -17.45 27.18
N PHE A 61 -17.50 -17.60 26.35
CA PHE A 61 -17.59 -17.34 24.92
C PHE A 61 -18.68 -18.19 24.25
N LEU A 62 -18.65 -19.51 24.43
CA LEU A 62 -19.61 -20.42 23.79
C LEU A 62 -21.06 -20.19 24.29
N ARG A 63 -21.23 -19.94 25.58
CA ARG A 63 -22.56 -19.84 26.19
C ARG A 63 -23.18 -18.45 26.04
N ASP A 64 -22.40 -17.39 26.23
CA ASP A 64 -22.92 -16.04 26.30
C ASP A 64 -22.92 -15.38 24.92
N ILE A 65 -22.02 -15.79 24.02
CA ILE A 65 -21.97 -15.33 22.61
C ILE A 65 -22.51 -16.43 21.69
N GLY A 66 -21.90 -17.62 21.71
CA GLY A 66 -22.16 -18.70 20.75
C GLY A 66 -23.63 -19.13 20.65
N LYS A 67 -24.40 -19.12 21.74
CA LYS A 67 -25.84 -19.45 21.74
C LYS A 67 -26.69 -18.59 20.78
N HIS A 68 -26.19 -17.41 20.42
CA HIS A 68 -26.91 -16.49 19.53
C HIS A 68 -26.63 -16.76 18.04
N PHE A 69 -25.71 -17.66 17.71
CA PHE A 69 -25.31 -17.94 16.34
C PHE A 69 -25.85 -19.29 15.89
N SER A 70 -26.67 -19.28 14.83
CA SER A 70 -27.13 -20.50 14.20
C SER A 70 -26.05 -21.01 13.23
N VAL A 71 -25.58 -22.23 13.44
CA VAL A 71 -24.65 -22.90 12.53
C VAL A 71 -25.22 -22.94 11.10
N ASN A 72 -26.52 -23.24 10.94
CA ASN A 72 -27.19 -23.25 9.64
C ASN A 72 -27.13 -21.90 8.92
N GLN A 73 -27.23 -20.78 9.65
CA GLN A 73 -27.09 -19.46 9.05
C GLN A 73 -25.62 -19.17 8.71
N MET A 74 -24.69 -19.49 9.60
CA MET A 74 -23.26 -19.25 9.42
C MET A 74 -22.71 -19.95 8.17
N ILE A 75 -23.03 -21.22 7.95
CA ILE A 75 -22.54 -21.98 6.78
C ILE A 75 -23.10 -21.47 5.45
N ASN A 76 -24.26 -20.80 5.49
CA ASN A 76 -24.92 -20.25 4.30
C ASN A 76 -24.47 -18.83 3.96
N LYS A 77 -23.64 -18.19 4.80
CA LYS A 77 -23.09 -16.87 4.50
C LYS A 77 -22.15 -16.95 3.29
N GLU A 78 -22.35 -16.03 2.35
CA GLU A 78 -21.59 -15.97 1.09
C GLU A 78 -20.06 -15.94 1.32
N ALA A 79 -19.62 -15.25 2.38
CA ALA A 79 -18.21 -15.11 2.75
C ALA A 79 -17.48 -16.44 3.03
N VAL A 80 -18.19 -17.49 3.47
CA VAL A 80 -17.61 -18.81 3.84
C VAL A 80 -18.17 -19.97 3.02
N LYS A 81 -19.33 -19.79 2.38
CA LYS A 81 -20.03 -20.82 1.60
C LYS A 81 -19.12 -21.44 0.52
N GLN A 82 -18.26 -20.64 -0.11
CA GLN A 82 -17.34 -21.14 -1.13
C GLN A 82 -16.28 -22.11 -0.58
N ARG A 83 -15.81 -21.93 0.67
CA ARG A 83 -14.82 -22.81 1.31
C ARG A 83 -15.42 -24.12 1.80
N LEU A 84 -16.70 -24.11 2.17
CA LEU A 84 -17.39 -25.32 2.61
C LEU A 84 -17.71 -26.30 1.46
N ASN A 85 -17.76 -25.80 0.22
CA ASN A 85 -18.07 -26.60 -0.97
C ASN A 85 -16.83 -27.22 -1.62
N ARG A 86 -15.62 -26.97 -1.10
CA ARG A 86 -14.36 -27.47 -1.67
C ARG A 86 -13.72 -28.48 -0.72
N ASP A 87 -13.59 -29.72 -1.18
CA ASP A 87 -13.06 -30.84 -0.37
C ASP A 87 -11.57 -30.67 0.01
N ASP A 88 -10.82 -29.89 -0.77
CA ASP A 88 -9.39 -29.63 -0.61
C ASP A 88 -9.05 -28.34 0.16
N SER A 89 -10.07 -27.51 0.45
CA SER A 89 -9.91 -26.16 1.02
C SER A 89 -11.02 -25.81 2.02
N GLY A 90 -11.32 -26.77 2.90
CA GLY A 90 -12.26 -26.60 4.02
C GLY A 90 -11.89 -25.45 4.96
N ILE A 91 -12.82 -25.11 5.86
CA ILE A 91 -12.66 -24.05 6.86
C ILE A 91 -12.51 -24.66 8.26
N SER A 92 -11.47 -24.25 9.00
CA SER A 92 -11.27 -24.72 10.37
C SER A 92 -12.28 -24.09 11.33
N PHE A 93 -12.51 -24.74 12.47
CA PHE A 93 -13.35 -24.17 13.53
C PHE A 93 -12.82 -22.81 14.01
N THR A 94 -11.49 -22.65 14.03
CA THR A 94 -10.81 -21.39 14.36
C THR A 94 -11.29 -20.25 13.47
N GLU A 95 -11.13 -20.36 12.15
CA GLU A 95 -11.59 -19.33 11.21
C GLU A 95 -13.12 -19.21 11.18
N PHE A 96 -13.85 -20.32 11.33
CA PHE A 96 -15.32 -20.30 11.39
C PHE A 96 -15.85 -19.51 12.59
N SER A 97 -15.14 -19.52 13.72
CA SER A 97 -15.48 -18.77 14.93
C SER A 97 -15.20 -17.26 14.83
N TYR A 98 -14.45 -16.81 13.82
CA TYR A 98 -14.06 -15.40 13.66
C TYR A 98 -15.27 -14.45 13.62
N ASN A 99 -16.35 -14.87 12.96
CA ASN A 99 -17.58 -14.07 12.86
C ASN A 99 -18.18 -13.72 14.22
N LEU A 100 -18.07 -14.62 15.22
CA LEU A 100 -18.57 -14.39 16.58
C LEU A 100 -17.74 -13.34 17.29
N LEU A 101 -16.42 -13.35 17.09
CA LEU A 101 -15.50 -12.41 17.71
C LEU A 101 -15.76 -10.98 17.23
N GLN A 102 -15.77 -10.77 15.91
CA GLN A 102 -16.04 -9.45 15.35
C GLN A 102 -17.46 -8.95 15.67
N ALA A 103 -18.43 -9.85 15.77
CA ALA A 103 -19.78 -9.47 16.19
C ALA A 103 -19.82 -8.99 17.65
N TYR A 104 -19.07 -9.65 18.52
CA TYR A 104 -18.98 -9.27 19.94
C TYR A 104 -18.19 -7.98 20.15
N ASP A 105 -17.22 -7.67 19.29
CA ASP A 105 -16.52 -6.39 19.29
C ASP A 105 -17.50 -5.21 19.17
N PHE A 106 -18.48 -5.30 18.26
CA PHE A 106 -19.49 -4.24 18.11
C PHE A 106 -20.34 -4.08 19.38
N ALA A 107 -20.75 -5.19 20.00
CA ALA A 107 -21.50 -5.13 21.26
C ALA A 107 -20.66 -4.52 22.39
N CYS A 108 -19.38 -4.89 22.51
CA CYS A 108 -18.46 -4.33 23.51
C CYS A 108 -18.26 -2.82 23.33
N LEU A 109 -17.97 -2.39 22.11
CA LEU A 109 -17.75 -0.98 21.79
C LEU A 109 -19.03 -0.15 21.93
N ASN A 110 -20.19 -0.73 21.62
CA ASN A 110 -21.48 -0.10 21.89
C ASN A 110 -21.68 0.14 23.39
N LYS A 111 -21.40 -0.87 24.22
CA LYS A 111 -21.53 -0.75 25.68
C LYS A 111 -20.49 0.21 26.29
N ALA A 112 -19.25 0.17 25.83
CA ALA A 112 -18.15 0.94 26.41
C ALA A 112 -18.14 2.41 25.97
N HIS A 113 -18.45 2.67 24.70
CA HIS A 113 -18.26 3.99 24.08
C HIS A 113 -19.51 4.50 23.32
N GLY A 114 -20.64 3.79 23.41
CA GLY A 114 -21.85 4.20 22.69
C GLY A 114 -21.74 4.06 21.16
N VAL A 115 -20.80 3.25 20.65
CA VAL A 115 -20.62 3.06 19.21
C VAL A 115 -21.92 2.54 18.58
N ALA A 116 -22.46 3.30 17.63
CA ALA A 116 -23.74 3.00 16.98
C ALA A 116 -23.60 2.70 15.48
N LEU A 117 -22.41 2.85 14.89
CA LEU A 117 -22.14 2.59 13.49
C LEU A 117 -20.81 1.83 13.34
N GLN A 118 -20.82 0.74 12.57
CA GLN A 118 -19.60 0.06 12.14
C GLN A 118 -19.42 0.22 10.63
N ILE A 119 -18.22 0.65 10.22
CA ILE A 119 -17.83 0.78 8.81
C ILE A 119 -16.76 -0.25 8.43
N GLY A 120 -16.71 -0.65 7.17
CA GLY A 120 -15.69 -1.58 6.66
C GLY A 120 -15.75 -1.78 5.14
N GLY A 121 -14.81 -2.53 4.59
CA GLY A 121 -14.86 -2.93 3.18
C GLY A 121 -16.08 -3.80 2.86
N SER A 122 -16.47 -3.90 1.58
CA SER A 122 -17.66 -4.67 1.19
C SER A 122 -17.58 -6.15 1.56
N ASP A 123 -16.38 -6.70 1.72
CA ASP A 123 -16.11 -8.05 2.21
C ASP A 123 -16.48 -8.26 3.69
N GLN A 124 -16.68 -7.19 4.47
CA GLN A 124 -17.00 -7.23 5.90
C GLN A 124 -18.50 -7.27 6.21
N TRP A 125 -19.38 -7.17 5.21
CA TRP A 125 -20.84 -7.08 5.41
C TRP A 125 -21.40 -8.20 6.30
N GLY A 126 -20.96 -9.43 6.05
CA GLY A 126 -21.41 -10.60 6.82
C GLY A 126 -21.01 -10.56 8.30
N ASN A 127 -19.89 -9.91 8.63
CA ASN A 127 -19.44 -9.75 10.01
C ASN A 127 -20.13 -8.57 10.70
N ILE A 128 -20.27 -7.45 10.01
CA ILE A 128 -20.96 -6.24 10.53
C ILE A 128 -22.41 -6.55 10.89
N THR A 129 -23.15 -7.23 10.02
CA THR A 129 -24.54 -7.61 10.27
C THR A 129 -24.71 -8.54 11.46
N SER A 130 -23.76 -9.46 11.68
CA SER A 130 -23.73 -10.26 12.92
C SER A 130 -23.49 -9.42 14.18
N GLY A 131 -22.66 -8.38 14.09
CA GLY A 131 -22.47 -7.43 15.18
C GLY A 131 -23.74 -6.65 15.51
N ILE A 132 -24.48 -6.21 14.48
CA ILE A 132 -25.78 -5.53 14.65
C ILE A 132 -26.77 -6.46 15.39
N ASP A 133 -26.92 -7.69 14.92
CA ASP A 133 -27.83 -8.65 15.53
C ASP A 133 -27.44 -9.01 16.96
N LEU A 134 -26.15 -9.21 17.23
CA LEU A 134 -25.66 -9.56 18.55
C LEU A 134 -25.81 -8.38 19.53
N THR A 135 -25.51 -7.16 19.11
CA THR A 135 -25.68 -5.95 19.93
C THR A 135 -27.14 -5.77 20.34
N ARG A 136 -28.09 -5.97 19.41
CA ARG A 136 -29.52 -5.96 19.73
C ARG A 136 -29.90 -7.04 20.76
N ARG A 137 -29.34 -8.25 20.65
CA ARG A 137 -29.66 -9.35 21.58
C ARG A 137 -29.07 -9.14 22.96
N LEU A 138 -27.86 -8.61 23.06
CA LEU A 138 -27.13 -8.44 24.32
C LEU A 138 -27.50 -7.14 25.05
N HIS A 139 -27.72 -6.05 24.31
CA HIS A 139 -27.87 -4.71 24.89
C HIS A 139 -29.20 -4.04 24.53
N GLN A 140 -30.03 -4.68 23.70
CA GLN A 140 -31.32 -4.15 23.25
C GLN A 140 -31.21 -2.76 22.58
N GLN A 141 -30.05 -2.49 21.97
CA GLN A 141 -29.75 -1.25 21.24
C GLN A 141 -29.87 -1.46 19.73
N GLN A 142 -30.33 -0.41 19.03
CA GLN A 142 -30.27 -0.34 17.58
C GLN A 142 -28.94 0.28 17.16
N VAL A 143 -28.22 -0.43 16.29
CA VAL A 143 -26.94 0.02 15.70
C VAL A 143 -26.96 -0.24 14.19
N TYR A 144 -26.03 0.37 13.47
CA TYR A 144 -26.01 0.43 12.02
C TYR A 144 -24.69 -0.10 11.44
N GLY A 145 -24.73 -0.50 10.17
CA GLY A 145 -23.57 -0.92 9.42
C GLY A 145 -23.52 -0.22 8.07
N LEU A 146 -22.33 0.17 7.64
CA LEU A 146 -22.09 0.75 6.32
C LEU A 146 -20.85 0.10 5.72
N THR A 147 -20.93 -0.31 4.45
CA THR A 147 -19.76 -0.81 3.73
C THR A 147 -19.33 0.13 2.63
N VAL A 148 -18.02 0.27 2.45
CA VAL A 148 -17.41 0.98 1.33
C VAL A 148 -17.10 0.00 0.20
N PRO A 149 -17.20 0.42 -1.08
CA PRO A 149 -16.95 -0.47 -2.20
C PRO A 149 -15.50 -0.95 -2.22
N LEU A 150 -15.28 -2.19 -2.66
CA LEU A 150 -13.95 -2.65 -3.00
C LEU A 150 -13.43 -1.83 -4.19
N ILE A 151 -12.24 -1.27 -4.03
CA ILE A 151 -11.63 -0.48 -5.09
C ILE A 151 -11.16 -1.42 -6.20
N THR A 152 -11.70 -1.22 -7.39
CA THR A 152 -11.29 -1.86 -8.63
C THR A 152 -10.76 -0.81 -9.60
N LYS A 153 -9.89 -1.23 -10.51
CA LYS A 153 -9.51 -0.42 -11.67
C LYS A 153 -10.48 -0.64 -12.82
N ALA A 154 -10.60 0.32 -13.72
CA ALA A 154 -11.46 0.21 -14.90
C ALA A 154 -11.07 -0.97 -15.82
N ASP A 155 -9.80 -1.39 -15.77
CA ASP A 155 -9.27 -2.55 -16.49
C ASP A 155 -9.62 -3.92 -15.86
N GLY A 156 -10.37 -3.92 -14.74
CA GLY A 156 -10.78 -5.14 -14.02
C GLY A 156 -9.71 -5.72 -13.10
N THR A 157 -8.51 -5.15 -13.05
CA THR A 157 -7.46 -5.58 -12.11
C THR A 157 -7.72 -5.07 -10.70
N LYS A 158 -7.17 -5.78 -9.70
CA LYS A 158 -7.31 -5.40 -8.28
C LYS A 158 -6.48 -4.15 -7.98
N PHE A 159 -7.09 -3.20 -7.27
CA PHE A 159 -6.39 -2.04 -6.74
C PHE A 159 -5.25 -2.45 -5.80
N GLY A 160 -4.13 -1.73 -5.88
CA GLY A 160 -2.96 -1.96 -5.01
C GLY A 160 -2.12 -3.21 -5.32
N LYS A 161 -2.43 -3.98 -6.37
CA LYS A 161 -1.51 -4.99 -6.92
C LYS A 161 -0.70 -4.38 -8.06
N THR A 162 0.57 -4.11 -7.79
CA THR A 162 1.56 -3.80 -8.84
C THR A 162 2.30 -5.07 -9.24
N GLU A 163 2.99 -5.06 -10.37
CA GLU A 163 3.91 -6.16 -10.75
C GLU A 163 4.96 -6.41 -9.65
N GLY A 164 5.32 -5.37 -8.88
CA GLY A 164 6.23 -5.44 -7.73
C GLY A 164 5.57 -5.75 -6.37
N GLY A 165 4.29 -6.12 -6.34
CA GLY A 165 3.57 -6.47 -5.11
C GLY A 165 2.66 -5.35 -4.56
N ALA A 166 2.42 -5.37 -3.25
CA ALA A 166 1.56 -4.42 -2.56
C ALA A 166 2.23 -3.05 -2.40
N VAL A 167 1.42 -1.99 -2.47
CA VAL A 167 1.83 -0.62 -2.12
C VAL A 167 1.60 -0.43 -0.62
N TRP A 168 2.67 -0.41 0.16
CA TRP A 168 2.63 -0.28 1.61
C TRP A 168 2.61 1.19 2.04
N LEU A 169 2.03 1.49 3.20
CA LEU A 169 2.13 2.82 3.82
C LEU A 169 3.46 3.03 4.56
N ASP A 170 4.16 1.94 4.90
CA ASP A 170 5.46 2.01 5.56
C ASP A 170 6.55 2.43 4.55
N PRO A 171 7.25 3.56 4.75
CA PRO A 171 8.27 4.05 3.83
C PRO A 171 9.43 3.06 3.63
N LYS A 172 9.67 2.14 4.58
CA LYS A 172 10.70 1.11 4.48
C LYS A 172 10.30 -0.10 3.64
N LYS A 173 9.01 -0.21 3.27
CA LYS A 173 8.47 -1.29 2.42
C LYS A 173 8.02 -0.76 1.07
N THR A 174 7.58 0.48 1.00
CA THR A 174 7.34 1.20 -0.24
C THR A 174 7.84 2.62 -0.06
N SER A 175 8.87 3.02 -0.81
CA SER A 175 9.44 4.36 -0.66
C SER A 175 8.40 5.44 -0.99
N PRO A 176 8.47 6.63 -0.38
CA PRO A 176 7.63 7.76 -0.77
C PRO A 176 7.67 8.05 -2.27
N TYR A 177 8.84 7.91 -2.91
CA TYR A 177 8.96 7.98 -4.37
C TYR A 177 8.08 6.96 -5.10
N LYS A 178 8.20 5.67 -4.77
CA LYS A 178 7.40 4.62 -5.41
C LYS A 178 5.91 4.78 -5.11
N PHE A 179 5.56 5.20 -3.90
CA PHE A 179 4.19 5.51 -3.50
C PHE A 179 3.62 6.65 -4.36
N TYR A 180 4.34 7.75 -4.52
CA TYR A 180 3.96 8.85 -5.39
C TYR A 180 3.81 8.41 -6.85
N GLN A 181 4.77 7.65 -7.37
CA GLN A 181 4.73 7.12 -8.73
C GLN A 181 3.55 6.17 -8.97
N PHE A 182 3.13 5.39 -7.97
CA PHE A 182 1.94 4.56 -8.09
C PHE A 182 0.69 5.40 -8.42
N TRP A 183 0.53 6.56 -7.77
CA TRP A 183 -0.60 7.46 -8.02
C TRP A 183 -0.46 8.24 -9.32
N ILE A 184 0.76 8.67 -9.68
CA ILE A 184 1.03 9.31 -10.98
C ILE A 184 0.63 8.40 -12.15
N ASN A 185 0.85 7.09 -12.01
CA ASN A 185 0.53 6.11 -13.04
C ASN A 185 -0.94 5.64 -13.02
N THR A 186 -1.83 6.37 -12.35
CA THR A 186 -3.28 6.10 -12.37
C THR A 186 -3.85 6.36 -13.76
N ALA A 187 -4.67 5.43 -14.27
CA ALA A 187 -5.35 5.58 -15.54
C ALA A 187 -6.35 6.74 -15.51
N ASP A 188 -6.51 7.45 -16.64
CA ASP A 188 -7.46 8.57 -16.78
C ASP A 188 -8.89 8.19 -16.38
N ALA A 189 -9.30 6.94 -16.65
CA ALA A 189 -10.62 6.43 -16.30
C ALA A 189 -10.86 6.25 -14.79
N ASP A 190 -9.79 6.18 -13.99
CA ASP A 190 -9.85 5.90 -12.55
C ASP A 190 -9.52 7.13 -11.70
N VAL A 191 -8.76 8.10 -12.22
CA VAL A 191 -8.16 9.19 -11.42
C VAL A 191 -9.18 10.05 -10.67
N TYR A 192 -10.28 10.47 -11.32
CA TYR A 192 -11.30 11.29 -10.67
C TYR A 192 -12.13 10.51 -9.65
N ARG A 193 -12.30 9.20 -9.87
CA ARG A 193 -12.91 8.31 -8.88
C ARG A 193 -11.98 8.18 -7.68
N PHE A 194 -10.67 8.02 -7.90
CA PHE A 194 -9.68 7.91 -6.82
C PHE A 194 -9.52 9.20 -6.04
N LEU A 195 -9.63 10.37 -6.68
CA LEU A 195 -9.71 11.66 -5.97
C LEU A 195 -10.88 11.64 -4.97
N LYS A 196 -12.07 11.19 -5.40
CA LYS A 196 -13.26 11.10 -4.52
C LYS A 196 -13.11 10.09 -3.37
N PHE A 197 -12.27 9.06 -3.53
CA PHE A 197 -12.07 8.01 -2.51
C PHE A 197 -10.94 8.31 -1.53
N PHE A 198 -9.87 8.96 -1.97
CA PHE A 198 -8.60 9.00 -1.24
C PHE A 198 -8.13 10.40 -0.87
N THR A 199 -8.87 11.45 -1.23
CA THR A 199 -8.55 12.82 -0.83
C THR A 199 -9.71 13.44 -0.04
N PHE A 200 -9.39 14.53 0.67
CA PHE A 200 -10.38 15.38 1.34
C PHE A 200 -10.81 16.57 0.48
N MET A 201 -10.53 16.54 -0.83
CA MET A 201 -10.96 17.58 -1.76
C MET A 201 -12.48 17.61 -1.88
N SER A 202 -13.04 18.80 -2.10
CA SER A 202 -14.47 18.94 -2.30
C SER A 202 -14.91 18.33 -3.64
N LEU A 203 -16.16 17.90 -3.74
CA LEU A 203 -16.69 17.37 -5.01
C LEU A 203 -16.68 18.44 -6.11
N GLU A 204 -16.89 19.70 -5.74
CA GLU A 204 -16.83 20.85 -6.62
C GLU A 204 -15.42 21.04 -7.18
N GLU A 205 -14.38 20.95 -6.33
CA GLU A 205 -12.97 21.05 -6.76
C GLU A 205 -12.59 19.90 -7.71
N ILE A 206 -13.03 18.68 -7.39
CA ILE A 206 -12.75 17.51 -8.23
C ILE A 206 -13.46 17.64 -9.59
N ASN A 207 -14.72 18.07 -9.61
CA ASN A 207 -15.47 18.27 -10.86
C ASN A 207 -14.87 19.40 -11.70
N ALA A 208 -14.41 20.49 -11.07
CA ALA A 208 -13.73 21.59 -11.77
C ALA A 208 -12.42 21.13 -12.42
N LEU A 209 -11.63 20.32 -11.71
CA LEU A 209 -10.41 19.71 -12.22
C LEU A 209 -10.70 18.78 -13.41
N GLU A 210 -11.75 17.96 -13.33
CA GLU A 210 -12.17 17.08 -14.42
C GLU A 210 -12.56 17.86 -15.68
N GLU A 211 -13.30 18.96 -15.53
CA GLU A 211 -13.67 19.81 -16.66
C GLU A 211 -12.47 20.59 -17.23
N GLU A 212 -11.54 21.04 -16.39
CA GLU A 212 -10.30 21.67 -16.86
C GLU A 212 -9.47 20.71 -17.72
N ASP A 213 -9.23 19.50 -17.23
CA ASP A 213 -8.44 18.49 -17.94
C ASP A 213 -9.07 18.13 -19.29
N LYS A 214 -10.39 17.95 -19.34
CA LYS A 214 -11.14 17.70 -20.60
C LYS A 214 -11.01 18.85 -21.61
N ASN A 215 -11.02 20.09 -21.15
CA ASN A 215 -11.04 21.27 -22.00
C ASN A 215 -9.63 21.79 -22.38
N SER A 216 -8.58 21.31 -21.71
CA SER A 216 -7.21 21.84 -21.86
C SER A 216 -6.51 21.47 -23.18
N GLY A 217 -6.93 20.38 -23.83
CA GLY A 217 -6.22 19.79 -24.98
C GLY A 217 -4.82 19.24 -24.65
N LYS A 218 -4.47 19.14 -23.36
CA LYS A 218 -3.21 18.60 -22.85
C LYS A 218 -3.44 17.27 -22.14
N ALA A 219 -2.36 16.61 -21.74
CA ALA A 219 -2.47 15.48 -20.83
C ALA A 219 -3.10 15.92 -19.49
N PRO A 220 -3.97 15.10 -18.87
CA PRO A 220 -4.61 15.42 -17.60
C PRO A 220 -3.58 15.71 -16.49
N ARG A 221 -3.87 16.69 -15.64
CA ARG A 221 -3.07 16.99 -14.44
C ARG A 221 -3.61 16.32 -13.18
N ALA A 222 -4.79 15.70 -13.24
CA ALA A 222 -5.43 15.05 -12.10
C ALA A 222 -4.56 14.00 -11.39
N GLN A 223 -3.70 13.27 -12.12
CA GLN A 223 -2.80 12.28 -11.52
C GLN A 223 -1.77 12.92 -10.60
N TYR A 224 -1.25 14.09 -10.97
CA TYR A 224 -0.33 14.84 -10.13
C TYR A 224 -1.04 15.33 -8.86
N VAL A 225 -2.26 15.85 -9.00
CA VAL A 225 -3.07 16.29 -7.85
C VAL A 225 -3.34 15.13 -6.90
N LEU A 226 -3.74 13.96 -7.43
CA LEU A 226 -3.96 12.75 -6.64
C LEU A 226 -2.68 12.30 -5.93
N ALA A 227 -1.56 12.23 -6.65
CA ALA A 227 -0.29 11.80 -6.09
C ALA A 227 0.21 12.73 -4.98
N GLU A 228 0.07 14.04 -5.17
CA GLU A 228 0.45 15.05 -4.17
C GLU A 228 -0.39 14.93 -2.90
N ASN A 229 -1.72 14.89 -3.04
CA ASN A 229 -2.63 14.79 -1.90
C ASN A 229 -2.38 13.51 -1.08
N VAL A 230 -2.34 12.35 -1.73
CA VAL A 230 -2.25 11.08 -1.01
C VAL A 230 -0.84 10.87 -0.45
N THR A 231 0.21 11.29 -1.16
CA THR A 231 1.59 11.18 -0.64
C THR A 231 1.81 12.14 0.51
N GLY A 232 1.32 13.39 0.42
CA GLY A 232 1.39 14.35 1.53
C GLY A 232 0.64 13.85 2.76
N MET A 233 -0.54 13.25 2.58
CA MET A 233 -1.32 12.68 3.68
C MET A 233 -0.61 11.49 4.37
N VAL A 234 0.04 10.60 3.60
CA VAL A 234 0.63 9.37 4.15
C VAL A 234 2.07 9.57 4.65
N HIS A 235 2.87 10.37 3.93
CA HIS A 235 4.30 10.52 4.16
C HIS A 235 4.72 11.94 4.58
N GLY A 236 3.76 12.84 4.77
CA GLY A 236 4.00 14.24 5.12
C GLY A 236 4.63 15.05 3.99
N GLU A 237 4.84 16.34 4.27
CA GLU A 237 5.46 17.29 3.34
C GLU A 237 6.88 16.88 2.94
N GLU A 238 7.66 16.34 3.87
CA GLU A 238 9.04 15.91 3.58
C GLU A 238 9.08 14.72 2.60
N GLY A 239 8.22 13.71 2.81
CA GLY A 239 8.12 12.57 1.92
C GLY A 239 7.62 12.97 0.53
N LEU A 240 6.64 13.89 0.46
CA LEU A 240 6.15 14.45 -0.79
C LEU A 240 7.24 15.25 -1.52
N ALA A 241 7.97 16.13 -0.81
CA ALA A 241 9.04 16.93 -1.38
C ALA A 241 10.17 16.03 -1.93
N ALA A 242 10.54 14.97 -1.22
CA ALA A 242 11.50 13.98 -1.70
C ALA A 242 11.01 13.28 -2.97
N ALA A 243 9.77 12.80 -2.99
CA ALA A 243 9.20 12.13 -4.15
C ALA A 243 9.15 13.04 -5.40
N LYS A 244 8.77 14.31 -5.23
CA LYS A 244 8.76 15.32 -6.31
C LYS A 244 10.17 15.63 -6.80
N ARG A 245 11.14 15.79 -5.89
CA ARG A 245 12.55 16.04 -6.20
C ARG A 245 13.15 14.89 -7.01
N ILE A 246 12.99 13.65 -6.54
CA ILE A 246 13.44 12.45 -7.27
C ILE A 246 12.82 12.39 -8.67
N THR A 247 11.52 12.63 -8.78
CA THR A 247 10.80 12.61 -10.06
C THR A 247 11.35 13.67 -11.03
N ALA A 248 11.56 14.90 -10.56
CA ALA A 248 12.11 16.00 -11.36
C ALA A 248 13.56 15.75 -11.80
N SER A 249 14.40 15.24 -10.89
CA SER A 249 15.80 14.91 -11.17
C SER A 249 15.94 13.78 -12.20
N LEU A 250 15.14 12.72 -12.09
CA LEU A 250 15.15 11.64 -13.08
C LEU A 250 14.64 12.09 -14.46
N PHE A 251 13.68 13.01 -14.50
CA PHE A 251 13.14 13.54 -15.76
C PHE A 251 14.11 14.50 -16.46
N SER A 252 14.69 15.45 -15.72
CA SER A 252 15.65 16.43 -16.25
C SER A 252 17.02 15.82 -16.54
N GLY A 253 17.40 14.79 -15.79
CA GLY A 253 18.76 14.26 -15.75
C GLY A 253 19.69 15.07 -14.84
N ASP A 254 19.22 16.12 -14.18
CA ASP A 254 19.98 16.88 -13.20
C ASP A 254 19.81 16.28 -11.80
N LEU A 255 20.90 15.74 -11.26
CA LEU A 255 20.92 15.04 -9.96
C LEU A 255 21.48 15.92 -8.83
N ASN A 256 21.78 17.19 -9.07
CA ASN A 256 22.45 18.06 -8.09
C ASN A 256 21.66 18.25 -6.79
N ASP A 257 20.33 18.28 -6.88
CA ASP A 257 19.46 18.43 -5.72
C ASP A 257 19.20 17.11 -4.98
N MET A 258 19.58 15.96 -5.55
CA MET A 258 19.32 14.66 -4.93
C MET A 258 20.22 14.41 -3.73
N THR A 259 19.63 13.90 -2.65
CA THR A 259 20.33 13.53 -1.41
C THR A 259 20.69 12.04 -1.38
N GLU A 260 21.55 11.61 -0.46
CA GLU A 260 21.83 10.18 -0.26
C GLU A 260 20.55 9.38 0.07
N ALA A 261 19.64 9.97 0.86
CA ALA A 261 18.35 9.36 1.18
C ALA A 261 17.46 9.18 -0.05
N ASP A 262 17.56 10.06 -1.04
CA ASP A 262 16.84 9.94 -2.31
C ASP A 262 17.35 8.74 -3.13
N PHE A 263 18.67 8.58 -3.21
CA PHE A 263 19.27 7.39 -3.83
C PHE A 263 18.93 6.11 -3.08
N ALA A 264 18.82 6.15 -1.75
CA ALA A 264 18.36 5.01 -0.97
C ALA A 264 16.92 4.59 -1.32
N GLN A 265 16.02 5.54 -1.60
CA GLN A 265 14.67 5.23 -2.09
C GLN A 265 14.70 4.58 -3.47
N LEU A 266 15.55 5.08 -4.38
CA LEU A 266 15.73 4.48 -5.70
C LEU A 266 16.25 3.05 -5.61
N ALA A 267 17.23 2.82 -4.73
CA ALA A 267 17.81 1.51 -4.46
C ALA A 267 16.81 0.53 -3.82
N GLN A 268 15.95 1.03 -2.93
CA GLN A 268 14.95 0.21 -2.25
C GLN A 268 13.95 -0.38 -3.25
N ASP A 269 13.32 0.46 -4.06
CA ASP A 269 12.22 0.03 -4.91
C ASP A 269 11.86 0.96 -6.07
N GLY A 270 12.59 2.06 -6.26
CA GLY A 270 12.33 3.04 -7.32
C GLY A 270 12.76 2.59 -8.70
N MET A 271 13.82 1.77 -8.81
CA MET A 271 14.30 1.23 -10.09
C MET A 271 15.17 -0.03 -9.89
N PRO A 272 15.48 -0.77 -10.97
CA PRO A 272 16.45 -1.87 -10.91
C PRO A 272 17.80 -1.39 -10.38
N THR A 273 18.33 -2.11 -9.39
CA THR A 273 19.60 -1.78 -8.74
C THR A 273 20.52 -2.99 -8.78
N ILE A 274 21.79 -2.76 -9.11
CA ILE A 274 22.85 -3.78 -9.11
C ILE A 274 23.98 -3.39 -8.17
N GLU A 275 24.67 -4.39 -7.62
CA GLU A 275 25.86 -4.18 -6.81
C GLU A 275 27.12 -4.44 -7.65
N LEU A 276 28.10 -3.53 -7.58
CA LEU A 276 29.37 -3.65 -8.30
C LEU A 276 30.55 -3.24 -7.41
N THR A 277 31.69 -3.88 -7.62
CA THR A 277 32.99 -3.49 -7.04
C THR A 277 33.62 -2.37 -7.85
N ARG A 278 34.46 -1.55 -7.21
CA ARG A 278 35.04 -0.31 -7.75
C ARG A 278 35.91 -0.47 -9.02
N ASP A 279 36.24 -1.68 -9.41
CA ASP A 279 37.03 -2.03 -10.59
C ASP A 279 36.19 -2.29 -11.86
N ALA A 280 34.86 -2.30 -11.76
CA ALA A 280 33.98 -2.50 -12.91
C ALA A 280 34.10 -1.37 -13.96
N ASP A 281 34.11 -1.72 -15.24
CA ASP A 281 34.04 -0.78 -16.36
C ASP A 281 32.58 -0.52 -16.81
N LEU A 282 32.37 0.51 -17.64
CA LEU A 282 31.04 0.89 -18.12
C LEU A 282 30.36 -0.23 -18.91
N GLN A 283 31.12 -1.01 -19.69
CA GLN A 283 30.58 -2.11 -20.48
C GLN A 283 30.03 -3.23 -19.57
N GLN A 284 30.78 -3.60 -18.52
CA GLN A 284 30.38 -4.60 -17.54
C GLN A 284 29.14 -4.13 -16.78
N ALA A 285 29.12 -2.86 -16.36
CA ALA A 285 27.99 -2.29 -15.65
C ALA A 285 26.71 -2.34 -16.48
N LEU A 286 26.77 -1.99 -17.78
CA LEU A 286 25.61 -2.04 -18.67
C LEU A 286 25.07 -3.47 -18.89
N VAL A 287 25.95 -4.47 -18.95
CA VAL A 287 25.56 -5.89 -19.10
C VAL A 287 24.96 -6.42 -17.81
N ASN A 288 25.61 -6.19 -16.67
CA ASN A 288 25.12 -6.64 -15.36
C ASN A 288 23.79 -5.96 -15.00
N ALA A 289 23.60 -4.71 -15.43
CA ALA A 289 22.35 -3.96 -15.27
C ALA A 289 21.21 -4.44 -16.19
N GLU A 290 21.47 -5.46 -17.02
CA GLU A 290 20.56 -5.94 -18.07
C GLU A 290 20.09 -4.83 -19.05
N LEU A 291 20.83 -3.72 -19.10
CA LEU A 291 20.57 -2.64 -20.04
C LEU A 291 21.01 -3.02 -21.45
N VAL A 292 21.95 -3.96 -21.61
CA VAL A 292 22.35 -4.53 -22.90
C VAL A 292 22.67 -6.02 -22.73
N PRO A 293 22.45 -6.86 -23.76
CA PRO A 293 22.64 -8.31 -23.64
C PRO A 293 24.09 -8.78 -23.72
N SER A 294 25.03 -7.93 -24.18
CA SER A 294 26.45 -8.29 -24.30
C SER A 294 27.37 -7.07 -24.33
N ARG A 295 28.65 -7.27 -23.99
CA ARG A 295 29.68 -6.22 -24.04
C ARG A 295 29.85 -5.62 -25.44
N GLY A 296 29.71 -6.43 -26.49
CA GLY A 296 29.73 -5.95 -27.87
C GLY A 296 28.60 -4.95 -28.16
N GLN A 297 27.39 -5.21 -27.65
CA GLN A 297 26.29 -4.24 -27.75
C GLN A 297 26.51 -3.02 -26.84
N ALA A 298 27.10 -3.21 -25.65
CA ALA A 298 27.47 -2.11 -24.76
C ALA A 298 28.36 -1.10 -25.49
N ARG A 299 29.43 -1.58 -26.14
CA ARG A 299 30.35 -0.76 -26.94
C ARG A 299 29.62 0.06 -28.00
N THR A 300 28.72 -0.56 -28.78
CA THR A 300 27.91 0.13 -29.79
C THR A 300 27.00 1.20 -29.19
N MET A 301 26.38 0.93 -28.04
CA MET A 301 25.48 1.88 -27.37
C MET A 301 26.24 3.07 -26.79
N ILE A 302 27.43 2.83 -26.24
CA ILE A 302 28.31 3.90 -25.74
C ILE A 302 28.78 4.77 -26.93
N SER A 303 29.35 4.17 -27.97
CA SER A 303 29.82 4.90 -29.16
C SER A 303 28.72 5.67 -29.90
N SER A 304 27.47 5.23 -29.82
CA SER A 304 26.32 5.94 -30.39
C SER A 304 25.77 7.05 -29.48
N ASN A 305 26.47 7.38 -28.39
CA ASN A 305 26.11 8.44 -27.45
C ASN A 305 24.72 8.24 -26.81
N ALA A 306 24.35 6.97 -26.59
CA ALA A 306 23.05 6.54 -26.08
C ALA A 306 23.07 6.16 -24.60
N VAL A 307 24.24 6.22 -23.95
CA VAL A 307 24.45 5.92 -22.52
C VAL A 307 24.76 7.20 -21.78
N ALA A 308 24.16 7.35 -20.60
CA ALA A 308 24.47 8.44 -19.68
C ALA A 308 24.81 7.91 -18.27
N ILE A 309 25.77 8.58 -17.64
CA ILE A 309 26.22 8.37 -16.26
C ILE A 309 25.86 9.63 -15.49
N ASN A 310 25.05 9.50 -14.44
CA ASN A 310 24.59 10.63 -13.62
C ASN A 310 23.98 11.80 -14.43
N GLY A 311 23.33 11.48 -15.55
CA GLY A 311 22.71 12.47 -16.45
C GLY A 311 23.59 12.94 -17.60
N GLU A 312 24.91 12.82 -17.48
CA GLU A 312 25.87 13.21 -18.51
C GLU A 312 26.10 12.08 -19.52
N LYS A 313 26.11 12.40 -20.81
CA LYS A 313 26.32 11.39 -21.83
C LYS A 313 27.78 10.96 -21.90
N GLN A 314 28.01 9.66 -22.01
CA GLN A 314 29.33 9.08 -22.18
C GLN A 314 29.43 8.38 -23.55
N SER A 315 30.46 8.72 -24.32
CA SER A 315 30.72 8.20 -25.66
C SER A 315 31.99 7.36 -25.79
N ASP A 316 32.88 7.38 -24.79
CA ASP A 316 34.09 6.55 -24.76
C ASP A 316 33.78 5.12 -24.33
N PRO A 317 33.94 4.11 -25.20
CA PRO A 317 33.65 2.73 -24.85
C PRO A 317 34.62 2.12 -23.85
N GLU A 318 35.82 2.67 -23.71
CA GLU A 318 36.83 2.21 -22.76
C GLU A 318 36.75 2.98 -21.44
N TYR A 319 35.66 3.74 -21.21
CA TYR A 319 35.46 4.52 -19.99
C TYR A 319 35.42 3.63 -18.74
N ALA A 320 36.25 3.99 -17.77
CA ALA A 320 36.24 3.47 -16.42
C ALA A 320 35.67 4.52 -15.46
N PHE A 321 34.86 4.08 -14.51
CA PHE A 321 34.26 4.99 -13.53
C PHE A 321 35.34 5.63 -12.65
N THR A 322 35.17 6.92 -12.40
CA THR A 322 35.99 7.72 -11.50
C THR A 322 35.31 7.87 -10.14
N ASP A 323 36.03 8.38 -9.13
CA ASP A 323 35.40 8.67 -7.83
C ASP A 323 34.34 9.78 -7.92
N ALA A 324 34.41 10.67 -8.92
CA ALA A 324 33.40 11.69 -9.15
C ALA A 324 32.07 11.11 -9.68
N ASP A 325 32.10 9.95 -10.36
CA ASP A 325 30.89 9.27 -10.82
C ASP A 325 30.12 8.61 -9.66
N ARG A 326 30.76 8.47 -8.49
CA ARG A 326 30.23 7.80 -7.30
C ARG A 326 29.62 8.83 -6.37
N LEU A 327 28.36 9.18 -6.64
CA LEU A 327 27.57 10.07 -5.79
C LEU A 327 27.51 9.50 -4.37
N PHE A 328 27.85 10.34 -3.39
CA PHE A 328 27.98 9.94 -1.98
C PHE A 328 28.95 8.77 -1.74
N GLY A 329 29.88 8.54 -2.67
CA GLY A 329 30.82 7.41 -2.64
C GLY A 329 30.18 6.04 -2.84
N ARG A 330 28.88 5.98 -3.15
CA ARG A 330 28.07 4.74 -3.14
C ARG A 330 27.18 4.54 -4.35
N TYR A 331 26.71 5.60 -5.00
CA TYR A 331 25.68 5.47 -6.04
C TYR A 331 26.13 6.01 -7.39
N THR A 332 25.73 5.34 -8.48
CA THR A 332 25.86 5.87 -9.85
C THR A 332 24.61 5.54 -10.63
N LEU A 333 23.98 6.54 -11.27
CA LEU A 333 22.79 6.35 -12.07
C LEU A 333 23.17 6.08 -13.54
N LEU A 334 22.87 4.89 -14.03
CA LEU A 334 22.99 4.56 -15.45
C LEU A 334 21.66 4.76 -16.18
N ARG A 335 21.74 5.36 -17.37
CA ARG A 335 20.61 5.47 -18.28
C ARG A 335 21.00 5.04 -19.69
N ARG A 336 20.19 4.17 -20.29
CA ARG A 336 20.22 3.83 -21.72
C ARG A 336 19.02 4.44 -22.44
N GLY A 337 19.28 5.31 -23.42
CA GLY A 337 18.24 6.02 -24.15
C GLY A 337 17.43 6.96 -23.25
N LYS A 338 16.09 6.94 -23.38
CA LYS A 338 15.20 7.85 -22.62
C LYS A 338 14.54 7.23 -21.39
N LYS A 339 14.37 5.91 -21.34
CA LYS A 339 13.47 5.24 -20.38
C LYS A 339 14.11 4.10 -19.59
N HIS A 340 15.28 3.60 -19.98
CA HIS A 340 15.90 2.47 -19.30
C HIS A 340 16.92 2.97 -18.30
N TYR A 341 16.59 2.83 -17.02
CA TYR A 341 17.42 3.26 -15.90
C TYR A 341 17.87 2.04 -15.10
N CYS A 342 19.07 2.12 -14.55
CA CYS A 342 19.54 1.21 -13.51
C CYS A 342 20.44 1.99 -12.55
N LEU A 343 20.30 1.72 -11.25
CA LEU A 343 21.16 2.27 -10.23
C LEU A 343 22.29 1.27 -9.92
N ILE A 344 23.53 1.76 -9.87
CA ILE A 344 24.65 1.01 -9.30
C ILE A 344 24.78 1.39 -7.83
N SER A 345 24.82 0.38 -6.95
CA SER A 345 25.28 0.51 -5.56
C SER A 345 26.69 -0.07 -5.45
N TRP A 346 27.69 0.78 -5.27
CA TRP A 346 29.08 0.38 -5.12
C TRP A 346 29.32 -0.27 -3.75
N LEU A 347 30.04 -1.40 -3.76
CA LEU A 347 30.47 -2.13 -2.56
C LEU A 347 31.79 -1.61 -1.97
#